data_AF-A0A8B6XHX3-F1
#
_entry.id   AF-A0A8B6XHX3-F1
#
_cell.length_a   1.000
_cell.length_b   1.000
_cell.length_c   1.000
_cell.angle_alpha   90.00
_cell.angle_beta   90.00
_cell.angle_gamma   90.00
#
_symmetry.space_group_name_H-M   'P 1'
#
loop_
_entity.id
_entity.type
_entity.pdbx_description
1 polymer ?
#
loop_
_entity_poly.entity_id
_entity_poly.type
_entity_poly.pdbx_seq_one_letter_code
_entity_poly.pdbx_strand_id
1 'polypeptide(L)'
;KPNTDSSDNDVCSSKPKLTYEAPNKFWSYVEPYCSDILPEQITAIEESLSSKAEISEYYKMPALGVHYSEVWNKEDFLEEQLQSAKIDKKRSSPISNVNLTERLNNDSALLTEKEECSYGSFTQRLISALVDENIMAPVCEKDLHDAVKLDSNKTEIRPHKNLSNNNHSKSLESAIKEELYSLGLIDALNEEENKDDDDEILMELRRLQNELKAVRSHNKHCVSKLVARAKIAMKKQEVRQKAKILDAEVVDIFRKFSSSKAKKKGLSRKDREMAWKVYNERKALWEIVDNEDAENKVE
;
A
#
# COMPACT_ATOMS: atom_id res chain seq x y z
N LYS A 1 -75.63 3.34 40.22
CA LYS A 1 -75.50 4.13 38.97
C LYS A 1 -76.49 5.28 39.03
N PRO A 2 -76.19 6.52 38.57
CA PRO A 2 -74.93 7.12 38.05
C PRO A 2 -74.49 8.34 38.92
N ASN A 3 -73.21 8.66 39.16
CA ASN A 3 -72.15 9.34 38.37
C ASN A 3 -72.55 10.47 37.41
N THR A 4 -72.01 11.68 37.66
CA THR A 4 -71.33 12.63 36.72
C THR A 4 -71.11 13.95 37.49
N ASP A 5 -69.86 14.28 37.83
CA ASP A 5 -68.97 15.23 37.11
C ASP A 5 -69.19 16.70 37.54
N SER A 6 -68.21 17.25 38.26
CA SER A 6 -67.45 18.41 37.76
C SER A 6 -66.30 18.71 38.73
N SER A 7 -65.10 18.55 38.20
CA SER A 7 -63.84 19.13 38.62
C SER A 7 -63.95 20.64 38.90
N ASP A 8 -63.16 21.14 39.86
CA ASP A 8 -62.01 22.00 39.50
C ASP A 8 -61.11 22.33 40.71
N ASN A 9 -59.89 21.78 40.63
CA ASN A 9 -58.61 22.43 40.93
C ASN A 9 -58.26 22.81 42.38
N ASP A 10 -57.97 21.80 43.20
CA ASP A 10 -56.95 21.90 44.25
C ASP A 10 -55.70 21.09 43.85
N VAL A 11 -54.83 21.70 43.04
CA VAL A 11 -53.44 21.26 42.89
C VAL A 11 -52.56 22.43 43.33
N CYS A 12 -52.36 22.55 44.64
CA CYS A 12 -51.35 23.42 45.20
C CYS A 12 -50.21 22.59 45.80
N SER A 13 -49.00 22.91 45.34
CA SER A 13 -47.71 22.62 45.98
C SER A 13 -47.12 21.20 45.84
N SER A 14 -46.88 20.77 44.60
CA SER A 14 -45.58 20.18 44.30
C SER A 14 -44.82 21.17 43.41
N LYS A 15 -43.94 21.98 44.03
CA LYS A 15 -42.92 22.68 43.24
C LYS A 15 -42.24 21.58 42.42
N PRO A 16 -42.24 21.64 41.08
CA PRO A 16 -41.47 20.68 40.32
C PRO A 16 -40.06 20.78 40.89
N LYS A 17 -39.53 19.65 41.38
CA LYS A 17 -38.09 19.55 41.62
C LYS A 17 -37.50 19.85 40.25
N LEU A 18 -37.08 21.09 40.04
CA LEU A 18 -36.14 21.42 38.98
C LEU A 18 -34.95 20.55 39.32
N THR A 19 -34.91 19.35 38.75
CA THR A 19 -33.72 18.55 38.66
C THR A 19 -32.74 19.48 37.98
N TYR A 20 -31.87 20.06 38.78
CA TYR A 20 -30.81 20.96 38.35
C TYR A 20 -29.81 20.08 37.59
N GLU A 21 -30.23 19.70 36.37
CA GLU A 21 -29.61 18.70 35.53
C GLU A 21 -28.37 19.29 34.85
N ALA A 22 -28.35 20.62 34.67
CA ALA A 22 -27.31 21.32 33.94
C ALA A 22 -25.90 21.11 34.55
N PRO A 23 -25.66 21.27 35.87
CA PRO A 23 -24.33 20.97 36.42
C PRO A 23 -24.02 19.48 36.46
N ASN A 24 -25.01 18.61 36.73
CA ASN A 24 -24.75 17.17 36.79
C ASN A 24 -24.38 16.61 35.41
N LYS A 25 -25.04 17.09 34.34
CA LYS A 25 -24.68 16.78 32.95
C LYS A 25 -23.29 17.30 32.59
N PHE A 26 -22.99 18.54 32.97
CA PHE A 26 -21.66 19.12 32.76
C PHE A 26 -20.57 18.27 33.42
N TRP A 27 -20.71 17.94 34.72
CA TRP A 27 -19.72 17.15 35.43
C TRP A 27 -19.59 15.74 34.88
N SER A 28 -20.68 15.09 34.48
CA SER A 28 -20.60 13.77 33.83
C SER A 28 -19.86 13.79 32.49
N TYR A 29 -19.93 14.91 31.76
CA TYR A 29 -19.19 15.09 30.51
C TYR A 29 -17.71 15.39 30.76
N VAL A 30 -17.39 16.13 31.82
CA VAL A 30 -16.03 16.53 32.18
C VAL A 30 -15.27 15.42 32.89
N GLU A 31 -15.95 14.58 33.68
CA GLU A 31 -15.35 13.53 34.51
C GLU A 31 -14.38 12.62 33.75
N PRO A 32 -14.67 12.12 32.53
CA PRO A 32 -13.71 11.31 31.77
C PRO A 32 -12.38 12.03 31.48
N TYR A 33 -12.41 13.33 31.25
CA TYR A 33 -11.22 14.14 30.96
C TYR A 33 -10.43 14.51 32.21
N CYS A 34 -11.08 14.49 33.37
CA CYS A 34 -10.44 14.72 34.68
C CYS A 34 -10.12 13.42 35.42
N SER A 35 -10.41 12.27 34.80
CA SER A 35 -10.16 10.96 35.38
C SER A 35 -8.66 10.66 35.44
N ASP A 36 -8.32 9.81 36.40
CA ASP A 36 -6.97 9.31 36.60
C ASP A 36 -6.51 8.50 35.38
N ILE A 37 -5.24 8.64 35.00
CA ILE A 37 -4.67 7.92 33.84
C ILE A 37 -4.56 6.44 34.20
N LEU A 38 -5.14 5.59 33.36
CA LEU A 38 -5.08 4.14 33.53
C LEU A 38 -3.87 3.55 32.76
N PRO A 39 -3.20 2.51 33.30
CA PRO A 39 -2.10 1.86 32.61
C PRO A 39 -2.52 1.24 31.27
N GLU A 40 -3.75 0.71 31.21
CA GLU A 40 -4.36 0.13 30.02
C GLU A 40 -4.44 1.14 28.86
N GLN A 41 -4.74 2.40 29.16
CA GLN A 41 -4.81 3.47 28.16
C GLN A 41 -3.44 3.77 27.56
N ILE A 42 -2.38 3.75 28.38
CA ILE A 42 -1.00 3.93 27.90
C ILE A 42 -0.62 2.74 27.02
N THR A 43 -0.88 1.51 27.46
CA THR A 43 -0.59 0.29 26.70
C THR A 43 -1.32 0.28 25.35
N ALA A 44 -2.59 0.67 25.31
CA ALA A 44 -3.35 0.76 24.06
C ALA A 44 -2.74 1.75 23.05
N ILE A 45 -2.25 2.90 23.53
CA ILE A 45 -1.56 3.88 22.68
C ILE A 45 -0.21 3.33 22.19
N GLU A 46 0.52 2.62 23.05
CA GLU A 46 1.80 1.98 22.68
C GLU A 46 1.62 0.85 21.66
N GLU A 47 0.57 0.05 21.81
CA GLU A 47 0.20 -1.00 20.87
C GLU A 47 -0.16 -0.41 19.50
N SER A 48 -0.93 0.68 19.48
CA SER A 48 -1.23 1.44 18.27
C SER A 48 0.05 1.92 17.56
N LEU A 49 1.06 2.37 18.31
CA LEU A 49 2.38 2.72 17.76
C LEU A 49 3.19 1.51 17.24
N SER A 50 2.90 0.31 17.73
CA SER A 50 3.64 -0.93 17.44
C SER A 50 3.17 -1.65 16.16
N SER A 51 1.91 -1.46 15.75
CA SER A 51 1.23 -2.04 14.56
C SER A 51 1.89 -1.77 13.17
N LYS A 52 3.14 -1.32 13.14
CA LYS A 52 3.94 -0.89 11.98
C LYS A 52 4.00 -1.89 10.82
N ALA A 53 3.83 -3.19 11.06
CA ALA A 53 3.95 -4.23 10.05
C ALA A 53 2.90 -4.10 8.93
N GLU A 54 1.69 -3.64 9.26
CA GLU A 54 0.55 -3.56 8.34
C GLU A 54 0.70 -2.46 7.28
N ILE A 55 1.56 -1.46 7.54
CA ILE A 55 1.53 -0.21 6.76
C ILE A 55 2.62 -0.15 5.68
N SER A 56 3.65 -1.00 5.76
CA SER A 56 4.67 -1.09 4.70
C SER A 56 4.08 -1.59 3.38
N GLU A 57 3.03 -2.40 3.47
CA GLU A 57 2.30 -2.93 2.33
C GLU A 57 1.57 -1.84 1.55
N TYR A 58 0.98 -0.84 2.23
CA TYR A 58 0.26 0.27 1.59
C TYR A 58 1.15 1.22 0.78
N TYR A 59 2.47 1.14 0.92
CA TYR A 59 3.40 1.94 0.10
C TYR A 59 3.91 1.19 -1.14
N LYS A 60 3.56 -0.09 -1.32
CA LYS A 60 3.97 -0.85 -2.50
C LYS A 60 3.10 -0.45 -3.68
N MET A 61 3.75 0.15 -4.67
CA MET A 61 3.11 0.45 -5.95
C MET A 61 3.26 -0.76 -6.87
N PRO A 62 2.17 -1.33 -7.39
CA PRO A 62 2.26 -2.41 -8.38
C PRO A 62 2.87 -1.89 -9.68
N ALA A 63 3.50 -2.79 -10.44
CA ALA A 63 4.02 -2.46 -11.76
C ALA A 63 2.88 -2.12 -12.72
N LEU A 64 3.15 -1.25 -13.69
CA LEU A 64 2.21 -0.95 -14.77
C LEU A 64 1.98 -2.23 -15.58
N GLY A 65 0.72 -2.63 -15.72
CA GLY A 65 0.35 -3.81 -16.50
C GLY A 65 0.56 -3.58 -18.01
N VAL A 66 0.30 -4.61 -18.82
CA VAL A 66 0.23 -4.45 -20.28
C VAL A 66 -0.85 -3.45 -20.66
N HIS A 67 -0.54 -2.56 -21.61
CA HIS A 67 -1.48 -1.54 -22.05
C HIS A 67 -2.72 -2.17 -22.70
N TYR A 68 -3.90 -1.61 -22.45
CA TYR A 68 -5.19 -2.17 -22.90
C TYR A 68 -5.24 -2.38 -24.41
N SER A 69 -4.60 -1.50 -25.20
CA SER A 69 -4.53 -1.62 -26.65
C SER A 69 -3.85 -2.91 -27.09
N GLU A 70 -2.81 -3.36 -26.39
CA GLU A 70 -2.17 -4.64 -26.67
C GLU A 70 -3.01 -5.83 -26.25
N VAL A 71 -3.74 -5.70 -25.14
CA VAL A 71 -4.67 -6.74 -24.66
C VAL A 71 -5.78 -6.93 -25.68
N TRP A 72 -6.40 -5.84 -26.14
CA TRP A 72 -7.44 -5.86 -27.17
C TRP A 72 -6.93 -6.39 -28.50
N ASN A 73 -5.75 -5.93 -28.97
CA ASN A 73 -5.18 -6.46 -30.20
C ASN A 73 -4.94 -7.98 -30.13
N LYS A 74 -4.49 -8.49 -28.98
CA LYS A 74 -4.31 -9.93 -28.75
C LYS A 74 -5.64 -10.67 -28.72
N GLU A 75 -6.64 -10.09 -28.06
CA GLU A 75 -8.00 -10.65 -27.96
C GLU A 75 -8.70 -10.69 -29.31
N ASP A 76 -8.67 -9.60 -30.08
CA ASP A 76 -9.22 -9.51 -31.44
C ASP A 76 -8.55 -10.51 -32.37
N PHE A 77 -7.21 -10.61 -32.32
CA PHE A 77 -6.46 -11.60 -33.09
C PHE A 77 -6.83 -13.05 -32.74
N LEU A 78 -7.05 -13.34 -31.45
CA LEU A 78 -7.52 -14.65 -30.99
C LEU A 78 -8.97 -14.92 -31.44
N GLU A 79 -9.81 -13.90 -31.43
CA GLU A 79 -11.20 -14.01 -31.87
C GLU A 79 -11.29 -14.27 -33.38
N GLU A 80 -10.50 -13.60 -34.20
CA GLU A 80 -10.42 -13.84 -35.65
C GLU A 80 -9.95 -15.28 -35.96
N GLN A 81 -8.96 -15.79 -35.23
CA GLN A 81 -8.52 -17.18 -35.36
C GLN A 81 -9.64 -18.16 -34.98
N LEU A 82 -10.37 -17.89 -33.90
CA LEU A 82 -11.46 -18.75 -33.44
C LEU A 82 -12.68 -18.69 -34.36
N GLN A 83 -13.00 -17.53 -34.92
CA GLN A 83 -14.08 -17.35 -35.90
C GLN A 83 -13.75 -18.04 -37.22
N SER A 84 -12.50 -17.94 -37.70
CA SER A 84 -12.00 -18.68 -38.87
C SER A 84 -12.13 -20.19 -38.68
N ALA A 85 -11.75 -20.72 -37.51
CA ALA A 85 -11.89 -22.14 -37.18
C ALA A 85 -13.36 -22.64 -37.05
N LYS A 86 -14.33 -21.74 -36.84
CA LYS A 86 -15.77 -22.08 -36.76
C LYS A 86 -16.43 -22.14 -38.14
N ILE A 87 -15.92 -21.38 -39.12
CA ILE A 87 -16.44 -21.36 -40.50
C ILE A 87 -16.10 -22.68 -41.21
N ASP A 88 -14.95 -23.29 -40.92
CA ASP A 88 -14.55 -24.59 -41.46
C ASP A 88 -15.45 -25.76 -40.97
N LYS A 89 -16.14 -25.61 -39.84
CA LYS A 89 -17.03 -26.66 -39.30
C LYS A 89 -18.45 -26.63 -39.88
N LYS A 90 -18.86 -25.57 -40.57
CA LYS A 90 -20.20 -25.46 -41.21
C LYS A 90 -20.28 -26.05 -42.62
N ARG A 91 -19.18 -26.56 -43.18
CA ARG A 91 -19.14 -27.22 -44.51
C ARG A 91 -19.09 -28.75 -44.48
N SER A 92 -19.25 -29.40 -43.33
CA SER A 92 -19.21 -30.87 -43.24
C SER A 92 -20.59 -31.48 -42.95
N SER A 93 -21.29 -31.89 -44.02
CA SER A 93 -22.36 -32.91 -44.00
C SER A 93 -22.20 -33.82 -45.25
N PRO A 94 -22.68 -35.08 -45.22
CA PRO A 94 -21.81 -36.24 -45.44
C PRO A 94 -22.03 -36.94 -46.78
N ILE A 95 -20.99 -37.18 -47.58
CA ILE A 95 -21.06 -38.10 -48.74
C ILE A 95 -19.76 -38.90 -48.92
N SER A 96 -19.90 -40.20 -48.67
CA SER A 96 -19.20 -41.39 -49.16
C SER A 96 -17.76 -41.33 -49.70
N ASN A 97 -16.90 -42.09 -49.02
CA ASN A 97 -15.77 -42.91 -49.52
C ASN A 97 -15.52 -42.94 -51.04
N VAL A 98 -14.49 -42.21 -51.50
CA VAL A 98 -13.55 -42.71 -52.52
C VAL A 98 -12.17 -42.13 -52.21
N ASN A 99 -11.16 -43.00 -52.15
CA ASN A 99 -9.75 -42.68 -51.87
C ASN A 99 -9.21 -41.51 -52.74
N LEU A 100 -8.77 -40.43 -52.09
CA LEU A 100 -8.12 -39.27 -52.71
C LEU A 100 -6.97 -38.72 -51.83
N THR A 101 -6.35 -39.58 -51.03
CA THR A 101 -5.27 -39.25 -50.08
C THR A 101 -3.91 -38.88 -50.69
N GLU A 102 -3.81 -38.63 -52.01
CA GLU A 102 -2.51 -38.32 -52.64
C GLU A 102 -2.47 -37.11 -53.59
N ARG A 103 -3.54 -36.31 -53.72
CA ARG A 103 -3.53 -35.18 -54.68
C ARG A 103 -3.91 -33.79 -54.14
N LEU A 104 -4.06 -33.63 -52.83
CA LEU A 104 -4.38 -32.34 -52.19
C LEU A 104 -3.33 -31.88 -51.17
N ASN A 105 -2.11 -32.44 -51.20
CA ASN A 105 -0.99 -31.95 -50.39
C ASN A 105 -0.17 -30.86 -51.06
N ASN A 106 -0.45 -30.49 -52.33
CA ASN A 106 0.38 -29.53 -53.07
C ASN A 106 -0.24 -28.14 -53.28
N ASP A 107 -1.56 -27.98 -53.17
CA ASP A 107 -2.20 -26.67 -53.49
C ASP A 107 -2.74 -25.93 -52.26
N SER A 108 -2.70 -26.54 -51.07
CA SER A 108 -3.01 -25.90 -49.77
C SER A 108 -1.75 -25.55 -48.96
N ALA A 109 -0.60 -25.48 -49.62
CA ALA A 109 0.66 -24.99 -49.05
C ALA A 109 1.09 -23.64 -49.67
N LEU A 110 0.37 -23.13 -50.67
CA LEU A 110 0.82 -21.99 -51.48
C LEU A 110 0.41 -20.61 -50.93
N LEU A 111 -0.44 -20.53 -49.90
CA LEU A 111 -0.90 -19.22 -49.38
C LEU A 111 -0.72 -19.05 -47.85
N THR A 112 -0.05 -20.01 -47.21
CA THR A 112 0.32 -20.00 -45.78
C THR A 112 1.82 -19.87 -45.54
N GLU A 113 2.60 -19.64 -46.59
CA GLU A 113 3.97 -19.15 -46.47
C GLU A 113 3.96 -17.64 -46.73
N LYS A 114 3.50 -16.85 -45.75
CA LYS A 114 4.24 -15.62 -45.50
C LYS A 114 5.61 -16.14 -45.10
N GLU A 115 6.57 -16.07 -46.03
CA GLU A 115 7.98 -16.27 -45.73
C GLU A 115 8.24 -15.60 -44.38
N GLU A 116 8.47 -16.41 -43.35
CA GLU A 116 8.89 -15.92 -42.05
C GLU A 116 10.32 -15.42 -42.29
N CYS A 117 10.38 -14.18 -42.79
CA CYS A 117 11.62 -13.58 -43.26
C CYS A 117 12.57 -13.61 -42.07
N SER A 118 13.73 -14.25 -42.22
CA SER A 118 14.62 -14.57 -41.10
C SER A 118 15.16 -13.33 -40.36
N TYR A 119 14.90 -12.14 -40.89
CA TYR A 119 15.22 -10.83 -40.34
C TYR A 119 14.25 -10.41 -39.23
N GLY A 120 14.74 -9.63 -38.26
CA GLY A 120 13.88 -9.12 -37.20
C GLY A 120 12.90 -8.03 -37.68
N SER A 121 11.99 -7.64 -36.78
CA SER A 121 10.84 -6.79 -37.12
C SER A 121 11.20 -5.40 -37.64
N PHE A 122 12.36 -4.87 -37.23
CA PHE A 122 12.83 -3.57 -37.70
C PHE A 122 13.27 -3.65 -39.16
N THR A 123 14.12 -4.63 -39.48
CA THR A 123 14.59 -4.87 -40.85
C THR A 123 13.45 -5.26 -41.77
N GLN A 124 12.49 -6.07 -41.30
CA GLN A 124 11.29 -6.42 -42.07
C GLN A 124 10.45 -5.18 -42.42
N ARG A 125 10.24 -4.27 -41.46
CA ARG A 125 9.49 -3.03 -41.69
C ARG A 125 10.21 -2.12 -42.69
N LEU A 126 11.53 -2.01 -42.57
CA LEU A 126 12.35 -1.23 -43.49
C LEU A 126 12.27 -1.79 -44.93
N ILE A 127 12.42 -3.10 -45.08
CA ILE A 127 12.30 -3.77 -46.38
C ILE A 127 10.90 -3.59 -46.96
N SER A 128 9.84 -3.74 -46.14
CA SER A 128 8.47 -3.54 -46.58
C SER A 128 8.25 -2.12 -47.13
N ALA A 129 8.74 -1.09 -46.42
CA ALA A 129 8.63 0.28 -46.88
C ALA A 129 9.36 0.51 -48.23
N LEU A 130 10.54 -0.10 -48.41
CA LEU A 130 11.31 0.00 -49.65
C LEU A 130 10.64 -0.72 -50.84
N VAL A 131 9.94 -1.82 -50.56
CA VAL A 131 9.15 -2.58 -51.55
C VAL A 131 7.89 -1.81 -51.92
N ASP A 132 7.19 -1.24 -50.93
CA ASP A 132 5.96 -0.46 -51.12
C ASP A 132 6.22 0.82 -51.93
N GLU A 133 7.40 1.44 -51.81
CA GLU A 133 7.82 2.59 -52.63
C GLU A 133 8.43 2.19 -53.99
N ASN A 134 8.39 0.91 -54.38
CA ASN A 134 8.87 0.38 -55.67
C ASN A 134 10.35 0.76 -55.97
N ILE A 135 11.17 0.88 -54.93
CA ILE A 135 12.60 1.20 -55.05
C ILE A 135 13.41 -0.07 -55.40
N MET A 136 12.90 -1.25 -55.04
CA MET A 136 13.43 -2.53 -55.50
C MET A 136 12.84 -2.89 -56.87
N ALA A 137 13.60 -2.68 -57.94
CA ALA A 137 13.25 -3.30 -59.22
C ALA A 137 13.36 -4.84 -59.08
N PRO A 138 12.42 -5.63 -59.63
CA PRO A 138 12.57 -7.08 -59.62
C PRO A 138 13.82 -7.43 -60.43
N VAL A 139 14.78 -8.11 -59.80
CA VAL A 139 15.96 -8.65 -60.49
C VAL A 139 15.44 -9.59 -61.57
N CYS A 140 15.57 -9.17 -62.83
CA CYS A 140 15.21 -10.02 -63.95
C CYS A 140 16.23 -11.15 -64.01
N GLU A 141 15.76 -12.39 -63.93
CA GLU A 141 16.53 -13.65 -63.94
C GLU A 141 17.41 -13.87 -65.20
N LYS A 142 17.47 -12.88 -66.10
CA LYS A 142 18.10 -12.95 -67.42
C LYS A 142 19.57 -12.47 -67.45
N ASP A 143 20.07 -11.86 -66.39
CA ASP A 143 21.45 -11.34 -66.36
C ASP A 143 22.47 -12.28 -65.68
N LEU A 144 22.06 -13.49 -65.28
CA LEU A 144 22.95 -14.49 -64.66
C LEU A 144 23.64 -15.45 -65.66
N HIS A 145 23.35 -15.35 -66.97
CA HIS A 145 23.83 -16.35 -67.93
C HIS A 145 25.06 -15.95 -68.79
N ASP A 146 25.60 -14.73 -68.68
CA ASP A 146 26.65 -14.27 -69.61
C ASP A 146 28.05 -14.04 -69.00
N ALA A 147 28.33 -14.59 -67.82
CA ALA A 147 29.62 -14.43 -67.15
C ALA A 147 30.26 -15.75 -66.67
N VAL A 148 30.23 -16.83 -67.47
CA VAL A 148 31.12 -17.99 -67.21
C VAL A 148 31.61 -18.62 -68.52
N LYS A 149 32.68 -18.04 -69.07
CA LYS A 149 33.68 -18.75 -69.89
C LYS A 149 35.06 -18.26 -69.49
N LEU A 150 35.73 -18.99 -68.59
CA LEU A 150 37.04 -19.62 -68.83
C LEU A 150 37.54 -20.37 -67.57
N ASP A 151 37.94 -21.62 -67.80
CA ASP A 151 38.89 -22.50 -67.09
C ASP A 151 38.65 -23.05 -65.66
N SER A 152 38.17 -24.31 -65.65
CA SER A 152 38.86 -25.51 -65.15
C SER A 152 39.63 -25.46 -63.82
N ASN A 153 38.98 -25.88 -62.71
CA ASN A 153 39.34 -27.10 -61.97
C ASN A 153 38.41 -27.39 -60.76
N LYS A 154 38.15 -28.68 -60.56
CA LYS A 154 37.33 -29.36 -59.53
C LYS A 154 37.28 -28.69 -58.15
N THR A 155 36.07 -28.55 -57.59
CA THR A 155 35.61 -29.29 -56.39
C THR A 155 34.07 -29.23 -56.35
N GLU A 156 33.42 -30.38 -56.16
CA GLU A 156 31.96 -30.51 -56.01
C GLU A 156 31.45 -29.68 -54.83
N ILE A 157 30.39 -28.89 -55.04
CA ILE A 157 29.56 -28.36 -53.94
C ILE A 157 28.09 -28.60 -54.30
N ARG A 158 27.49 -29.54 -53.57
CA ARG A 158 26.04 -29.78 -53.52
C ARG A 158 25.32 -28.53 -52.99
N PRO A 159 24.07 -28.25 -53.40
CA PRO A 159 23.30 -27.17 -52.81
C PRO A 159 22.88 -27.57 -51.40
N HIS A 160 23.56 -27.05 -50.39
CA HIS A 160 23.14 -27.19 -49.00
C HIS A 160 21.95 -26.25 -48.75
N LYS A 161 20.75 -26.82 -48.84
CA LYS A 161 19.55 -26.37 -48.14
C LYS A 161 19.88 -26.42 -46.64
N ASN A 162 20.07 -25.27 -45.99
CA ASN A 162 20.00 -24.98 -44.53
C ASN A 162 20.87 -23.76 -44.19
N LEU A 163 20.37 -22.54 -44.39
CA LEU A 163 20.87 -21.34 -43.71
C LEU A 163 19.76 -20.77 -42.81
N SER A 164 19.42 -21.52 -41.75
CA SER A 164 18.76 -20.93 -40.59
C SER A 164 19.85 -20.52 -39.60
N ASN A 165 20.39 -19.31 -39.78
CA ASN A 165 21.28 -18.66 -38.83
C ASN A 165 20.56 -17.45 -38.21
N ASN A 166 19.69 -17.72 -37.24
CA ASN A 166 19.01 -16.72 -36.39
C ASN A 166 19.99 -15.77 -35.66
N ASN A 167 21.28 -16.13 -35.58
CA ASN A 167 22.33 -15.27 -35.03
C ASN A 167 22.78 -14.17 -36.00
N HIS A 168 22.67 -14.43 -37.32
CA HIS A 168 23.11 -13.45 -38.32
C HIS A 168 22.07 -12.36 -38.54
N SER A 169 20.78 -12.67 -38.39
CA SER A 169 19.70 -11.69 -38.52
C SER A 169 19.67 -10.67 -37.38
N LYS A 170 19.96 -11.08 -36.14
CA LYS A 170 20.13 -10.15 -35.00
C LYS A 170 21.39 -9.29 -35.14
N SER A 171 22.47 -9.89 -35.64
CA SER A 171 23.71 -9.14 -35.95
C SER A 171 23.48 -8.15 -37.08
N LEU A 172 22.67 -8.51 -38.07
CA LEU A 172 22.30 -7.63 -39.18
C LEU A 172 21.38 -6.50 -38.72
N GLU A 173 20.39 -6.77 -37.87
CA GLU A 173 19.56 -5.71 -37.26
C GLU A 173 20.42 -4.70 -36.49
N SER A 174 21.36 -5.19 -35.69
CA SER A 174 22.27 -4.32 -34.94
C SER A 174 23.16 -3.49 -35.87
N ALA A 175 23.69 -4.09 -36.94
CA ALA A 175 24.54 -3.40 -37.91
C ALA A 175 23.77 -2.34 -38.71
N ILE A 176 22.55 -2.66 -39.16
CA ILE A 176 21.68 -1.71 -39.89
C ILE A 176 21.30 -0.55 -38.96
N LYS A 177 20.97 -0.82 -37.70
CA LYS A 177 20.69 0.24 -36.72
C LYS A 177 21.90 1.12 -36.46
N GLU A 178 23.08 0.54 -36.26
CA GLU A 178 24.33 1.28 -36.05
C GLU A 178 24.68 2.16 -37.26
N GLU A 179 24.47 1.65 -38.49
CA GLU A 179 24.67 2.43 -39.71
C GLU A 179 23.66 3.58 -39.82
N LEU A 180 22.37 3.34 -39.54
CA LEU A 180 21.33 4.39 -39.54
C LEU A 180 21.55 5.44 -38.44
N TYR A 181 22.09 5.05 -37.28
CA TYR A 181 22.58 5.98 -36.25
C TYR A 181 23.76 6.80 -36.77
N SER A 182 24.73 6.16 -37.44
CA SER A 182 25.91 6.85 -37.97
C SER A 182 25.57 7.87 -39.07
N LEU A 183 24.51 7.60 -39.84
CA LEU A 183 23.97 8.49 -40.88
C LEU A 183 23.07 9.60 -40.31
N GLY A 184 22.79 9.59 -39.00
CA GLY A 184 21.92 10.55 -38.32
C GLY A 184 20.45 10.45 -38.74
N LEU A 185 20.02 9.28 -39.24
CA LEU A 185 18.65 9.03 -39.70
C LEU A 185 17.73 8.58 -38.56
N ILE A 186 18.31 8.05 -37.48
CA ILE A 186 17.63 7.63 -36.25
C ILE A 186 18.45 8.18 -35.07
N ASP A 187 17.80 8.68 -34.02
CA ASP A 187 18.48 9.14 -32.80
C ASP A 187 18.56 8.00 -31.77
N ALA A 188 19.78 7.69 -31.31
CA ALA A 188 20.03 6.62 -30.31
C ALA A 188 19.37 6.90 -28.95
N LEU A 189 18.90 8.13 -28.73
CA LEU A 189 18.21 8.55 -27.52
C LEU A 189 16.73 8.13 -27.50
N ASN A 190 16.10 7.90 -28.66
CA ASN A 190 14.66 7.58 -28.72
C ASN A 190 14.33 6.11 -28.43
N GLU A 191 15.32 5.21 -28.41
CA GLU A 191 15.09 3.81 -27.96
C GLU A 191 15.02 3.70 -26.41
N GLU A 192 15.62 4.64 -25.69
CA GLU A 192 15.53 4.75 -24.22
C GLU A 192 14.30 5.57 -23.75
N GLU A 193 13.68 6.35 -24.63
CA GLU A 193 12.51 7.21 -24.31
C GLU A 193 11.19 6.43 -24.04
N ASN A 194 11.16 5.10 -24.19
CA ASN A 194 10.08 4.27 -23.67
C ASN A 194 10.28 3.86 -22.19
N LYS A 195 11.16 4.56 -21.45
CA LYS A 195 11.29 4.44 -19.99
C LYS A 195 10.70 5.62 -19.22
N ASP A 196 9.93 6.49 -19.86
CA ASP A 196 9.13 7.50 -19.16
C ASP A 196 7.84 6.87 -18.59
N ASP A 197 8.02 5.95 -17.65
CA ASP A 197 6.98 5.39 -16.79
C ASP A 197 6.66 6.32 -15.59
N ASP A 198 6.79 7.65 -15.73
CA ASP A 198 6.33 8.61 -14.73
C ASP A 198 5.15 9.40 -15.29
N ASP A 199 4.02 8.72 -15.52
CA ASP A 199 2.73 9.36 -15.80
C ASP A 199 2.37 10.35 -14.66
N GLU A 200 1.62 11.42 -14.98
CA GLU A 200 1.17 12.44 -14.03
C GLU A 200 0.51 11.81 -12.80
N ILE A 201 -0.26 10.74 -13.04
CA ILE A 201 -0.91 9.95 -11.98
C ILE A 201 0.12 9.29 -11.06
N LEU A 202 1.19 8.73 -11.62
CA LEU A 202 2.24 8.07 -10.85
C LEU A 202 3.03 9.08 -10.01
N MET A 203 3.34 10.23 -10.61
CA MET A 203 3.98 11.35 -9.91
C MET A 203 3.14 11.83 -8.73
N GLU A 204 1.84 12.05 -8.94
CA GLU A 204 0.93 12.49 -7.89
C GLU A 204 0.74 11.43 -6.81
N LEU A 205 0.69 10.14 -7.17
CA LEU A 205 0.64 9.04 -6.21
C LEU A 205 1.91 9.03 -5.33
N ARG A 206 3.10 9.21 -5.93
CA ARG A 206 4.36 9.31 -5.18
C ARG A 206 4.36 10.55 -4.27
N ARG A 207 3.84 11.69 -4.75
CA ARG A 207 3.72 12.93 -3.96
C ARG A 207 2.84 12.69 -2.73
N LEU A 208 1.65 12.13 -2.92
CA LEU A 208 0.70 11.79 -1.85
C LEU A 208 1.28 10.77 -0.86
N GLN A 209 1.99 9.75 -1.35
CA GLN A 209 2.68 8.79 -0.48
C GLN A 209 3.75 9.46 0.39
N ASN A 210 4.50 10.42 -0.15
CA ASN A 210 5.50 11.16 0.61
C ASN A 210 4.87 12.09 1.65
N GLU A 211 3.77 12.76 1.30
CA GLU A 211 2.98 13.57 2.23
C GLU A 211 2.42 12.71 3.37
N LEU A 212 1.85 11.54 3.05
CA LEU A 212 1.35 10.58 4.04
C LEU A 212 2.46 10.08 4.97
N LYS A 213 3.66 9.81 4.45
CA LYS A 213 4.84 9.44 5.26
C LYS A 213 5.22 10.57 6.23
N ALA A 214 5.21 11.83 5.77
CA ALA A 214 5.54 12.98 6.61
C ALA A 214 4.52 13.18 7.74
N VAL A 215 3.21 13.20 7.42
CA VAL A 215 2.13 13.32 8.40
C VAL A 215 2.18 12.18 9.41
N ARG A 216 2.38 10.94 8.95
CA ARG A 216 2.51 9.79 9.83
C ARG A 216 3.72 9.89 10.76
N SER A 217 4.86 10.33 10.24
CA SER A 217 6.07 10.55 11.04
C SER A 217 5.81 11.57 12.15
N HIS A 218 5.15 12.69 11.80
CA HIS A 218 4.76 13.72 12.76
C HIS A 218 3.78 13.17 13.82
N ASN A 219 2.72 12.48 13.41
CA ASN A 219 1.74 11.88 14.32
C ASN A 219 2.41 10.88 15.26
N LYS A 220 3.30 10.02 14.75
CA LYS A 220 4.07 9.07 15.55
C LYS A 220 4.95 9.79 16.58
N HIS A 221 5.60 10.88 16.20
CA HIS A 221 6.40 11.68 17.11
C HIS A 221 5.54 12.30 18.22
N CYS A 222 4.40 12.92 17.86
CA CYS A 222 3.47 13.51 18.80
C CYS A 222 2.87 12.49 19.77
N VAL A 223 2.43 11.34 19.28
CA VAL A 223 1.90 10.25 20.11
C VAL A 223 2.99 9.67 21.02
N SER A 224 4.22 9.50 20.54
CA SER A 224 5.34 9.05 21.38
C SER A 224 5.65 10.05 22.50
N LYS A 225 5.62 11.35 22.21
CA LYS A 225 5.78 12.41 23.22
C LYS A 225 4.63 12.41 24.22
N LEU A 226 3.41 12.17 23.75
CA LEU A 226 2.23 12.03 24.62
C LEU A 226 2.38 10.84 25.58
N VAL A 227 2.81 9.68 25.09
CA VAL A 227 3.09 8.50 25.92
C VAL A 227 4.14 8.80 26.99
N ALA A 228 5.24 9.45 26.63
CA ALA A 228 6.28 9.83 27.59
C ALA A 228 5.72 10.73 28.71
N ARG A 229 4.93 11.76 28.34
CA ARG A 229 4.27 12.65 29.30
C ARG A 229 3.23 11.93 30.14
N ALA A 230 2.44 11.03 29.56
CA ALA A 230 1.45 10.24 30.27
C ALA A 230 2.10 9.35 31.35
N LYS A 231 3.25 8.73 31.04
CA LYS A 231 4.03 7.95 32.02
C LYS A 231 4.55 8.81 33.18
N ILE A 232 5.03 10.02 32.90
CA ILE A 232 5.44 10.97 33.95
C ILE A 232 4.23 11.37 34.79
N ALA A 233 3.11 11.72 34.16
CA ALA A 233 1.87 12.09 34.85
C ALA A 233 1.32 10.95 35.72
N MET A 234 1.43 9.69 35.26
CA MET A 234 1.05 8.50 36.01
C MET A 234 1.90 8.31 37.27
N LYS A 235 3.23 8.50 37.20
CA LYS A 235 4.09 8.48 38.41
C LYS A 235 3.67 9.55 39.42
N LYS A 236 3.44 10.79 38.95
CA LYS A 236 2.94 11.88 39.80
C LYS A 236 1.59 11.56 40.42
N GLN A 237 0.71 10.89 39.67
CA GLN A 237 -0.59 10.45 40.16
C GLN A 237 -0.44 9.42 41.28
N GLU A 238 0.47 8.44 41.18
CA GLU A 238 0.76 7.49 42.25
C GLU A 238 1.23 8.20 43.53
N VAL A 239 2.10 9.19 43.41
CA VAL A 239 2.56 10.01 44.55
C VAL A 239 1.38 10.77 45.18
N ARG A 240 0.53 11.41 44.37
CA ARG A 240 -0.68 12.08 44.85
C ARG A 240 -1.66 11.12 45.53
N GLN A 241 -1.84 9.91 45.01
CA GLN A 241 -2.71 8.90 45.62
C GLN A 241 -2.15 8.45 46.98
N LYS A 242 -0.84 8.20 47.06
CA LYS A 242 -0.17 7.89 48.34
C LYS A 242 -0.30 9.04 49.35
N ALA A 243 -0.16 10.28 48.90
CA ALA A 243 -0.37 11.46 49.76
C ALA A 243 -1.77 11.50 50.36
N LYS A 244 -2.81 11.30 49.52
CA LYS A 244 -4.21 11.25 49.97
C LYS A 244 -4.46 10.16 51.01
N ILE A 245 -3.88 8.97 50.81
CA ILE A 245 -4.00 7.86 51.77
C ILE A 245 -3.35 8.23 53.11
N LEU A 246 -2.11 8.74 53.08
CA LEU A 246 -1.41 9.13 54.30
C LEU A 246 -2.11 10.29 55.03
N ASP A 247 -2.65 11.27 54.31
CA ASP A 247 -3.43 12.35 54.91
C ASP A 247 -4.71 11.82 55.60
N ALA A 248 -5.40 10.86 54.99
CA ALA A 248 -6.55 10.21 55.61
C ALA A 248 -6.14 9.45 56.89
N GLU A 249 -5.02 8.73 56.87
CA GLU A 249 -4.49 8.05 58.04
C GLU A 249 -4.10 9.02 59.17
N VAL A 250 -3.48 10.17 58.85
CA VAL A 250 -3.19 11.23 59.83
C VAL A 250 -4.47 11.73 60.50
N VAL A 251 -5.52 12.00 59.72
CA VAL A 251 -6.82 12.45 60.24
C VAL A 251 -7.44 11.38 61.14
N ASP A 252 -7.36 10.11 60.77
CA ASP A 252 -7.89 9.00 61.58
C ASP A 252 -7.14 8.83 62.91
N ILE A 253 -5.81 8.94 62.89
CA ILE A 253 -4.98 8.91 64.10
C ILE A 253 -5.30 10.11 64.99
N PHE A 254 -5.47 11.30 64.40
CA PHE A 254 -5.88 12.49 65.14
C PHE A 254 -7.27 12.34 65.76
N ARG A 255 -8.22 11.71 65.07
CA ARG A 255 -9.56 11.40 65.59
C ARG A 255 -9.49 10.42 66.77
N LYS A 256 -8.66 9.39 66.70
CA LYS A 256 -8.40 8.45 67.81
C LYS A 256 -7.73 9.15 69.00
N PHE A 257 -6.76 10.01 68.74
CA PHE A 257 -6.09 10.83 69.76
C PHE A 257 -7.08 11.75 70.47
N SER A 258 -7.89 12.49 69.72
CA SER A 258 -8.91 13.39 70.27
C SER A 258 -9.93 12.65 71.13
N SER A 259 -10.39 11.47 70.68
CA SER A 259 -11.30 10.61 71.42
C SER A 259 -10.68 10.05 72.72
N SER A 260 -9.39 9.71 72.70
CA SER A 260 -8.66 9.22 73.88
C SER A 260 -8.43 10.34 74.89
N LYS A 261 -8.05 11.53 74.40
CA LYS A 261 -7.87 12.74 75.19
C LYS A 261 -9.16 13.18 75.88
N ALA A 262 -10.31 13.08 75.19
CA ALA A 262 -11.62 13.33 75.78
C ALA A 262 -11.92 12.39 76.96
N LYS A 263 -11.43 11.15 76.92
CA LYS A 263 -11.51 10.18 78.02
C LYS A 263 -10.42 10.36 79.08
N LYS A 264 -9.64 11.46 79.03
CA LYS A 264 -8.46 11.71 79.87
C LYS A 264 -7.42 10.58 79.81
N LYS A 265 -7.38 9.85 78.69
CA LYS A 265 -6.41 8.77 78.43
C LYS A 265 -5.43 9.21 77.34
N GLY A 266 -4.18 8.77 77.46
CA GLY A 266 -3.18 8.94 76.40
C GLY A 266 -3.47 8.04 75.20
N LEU A 267 -2.79 8.33 74.09
CA LEU A 267 -2.84 7.48 72.90
C LEU A 267 -2.20 6.10 73.20
N SER A 268 -2.86 5.04 72.73
CA SER A 268 -2.35 3.66 72.87
C SER A 268 -0.94 3.54 72.31
N ARG A 269 -0.14 2.59 72.84
CA ARG A 269 1.20 2.32 72.29
C ARG A 269 1.15 1.99 70.79
N LYS A 270 0.18 1.16 70.38
CA LYS A 270 -0.01 0.79 68.97
C LYS A 270 -0.34 2.00 68.09
N ASP A 271 -1.23 2.87 68.56
CA ASP A 271 -1.60 4.08 67.82
C ASP A 271 -0.47 5.12 67.80
N ARG A 272 0.40 5.17 68.82
CA ARG A 272 1.63 5.99 68.80
C ARG A 272 2.65 5.49 67.79
N GLU A 273 2.87 4.18 67.73
CA GLU A 273 3.75 3.54 66.74
C GLU A 273 3.22 3.78 65.31
N MET A 274 1.90 3.66 65.11
CA MET A 274 1.24 4.00 63.85
C MET A 274 1.38 5.49 63.49
N ALA A 275 1.17 6.40 64.44
CA ALA A 275 1.37 7.83 64.24
C ALA A 275 2.79 8.17 63.80
N TRP A 276 3.77 7.54 64.44
CA TRP A 276 5.18 7.71 64.10
C TRP A 276 5.50 7.17 62.69
N LYS A 277 4.95 6.00 62.35
CA LYS A 277 5.09 5.41 61.02
C LYS A 277 4.54 6.34 59.94
N VAL A 278 3.29 6.77 60.06
CA VAL A 278 2.61 7.65 59.09
C VAL A 278 3.32 9.00 58.97
N TYR A 279 3.83 9.55 60.08
CA TYR A 279 4.63 10.77 60.05
C TYR A 279 5.91 10.61 59.22
N ASN A 280 6.66 9.53 59.42
CA ASN A 280 7.89 9.28 58.67
C ASN A 280 7.62 9.00 57.18
N GLU A 281 6.57 8.21 56.88
CA GLU A 281 6.16 7.94 55.50
C GLU A 281 5.70 9.21 54.79
N ARG A 282 4.92 10.05 55.45
CA ARG A 282 4.54 11.37 54.94
C ARG A 282 5.76 12.24 54.70
N LYS A 283 6.69 12.32 55.67
CA LYS A 283 7.92 13.10 55.52
C LYS A 283 8.73 12.66 54.30
N ALA A 284 8.92 11.35 54.13
CA ALA A 284 9.61 10.81 52.95
C ALA A 284 8.88 11.12 51.64
N LEU A 285 7.54 11.10 51.65
CA LEU A 285 6.75 11.47 50.47
C LEU A 285 6.92 12.96 50.11
N TRP A 286 6.99 13.86 51.10
CA TRP A 286 7.27 15.28 50.87
C TRP A 286 8.63 15.50 50.21
N GLU A 287 9.66 14.77 50.62
CA GLU A 287 10.98 14.83 49.97
C GLU A 287 10.92 14.41 48.49
N ILE A 288 10.07 13.43 48.15
CA ILE A 288 9.84 13.02 46.75
C ILE A 288 9.12 14.13 45.97
N VAL A 289 8.06 14.70 46.54
CA VAL A 289 7.29 15.79 45.90
C VAL A 289 8.17 17.01 45.65
N ASP A 290 8.96 17.43 46.64
CA ASP A 290 9.87 18.58 46.53
C ASP A 290 10.93 18.35 45.43
N ASN A 291 11.43 17.12 45.29
CA ASN A 291 12.36 16.75 44.23
C ASN A 291 11.69 16.72 42.85
N GLU A 292 10.47 16.18 42.73
CA GLU A 292 9.72 16.19 41.48
C GLU A 292 9.41 17.61 40.99
N ASP A 293 9.09 18.53 41.90
CA ASP A 293 8.84 19.95 41.58
C ASP A 293 10.13 20.69 41.17
N ALA A 294 11.29 20.27 41.68
CA ALA A 294 12.59 20.80 41.27
C ALA A 294 12.97 20.35 39.85
N GLU A 295 12.73 19.08 39.49
CA GLU A 295 13.00 18.56 38.13
C GLU A 295 12.14 19.24 37.06
N ASN A 296 10.88 19.58 37.38
CA ASN A 296 9.97 20.26 36.43
C ASN A 296 10.32 21.73 36.17
N LYS A 297 11.21 22.35 36.95
CA LYS A 297 11.69 23.73 36.69
C LYS A 297 12.85 23.79 35.69
N VAL A 298 13.41 22.63 35.32
CA VAL A 298 14.61 22.54 34.48
C VAL A 298 14.28 22.14 33.04
N GLU A 299 13.09 21.58 32.79
CA GLU A 299 12.51 21.41 31.43
C GLU A 299 11.71 22.63 30.97
#